data_AF-A0A075GG01-F1
#
_entry.id   AF-A0A075GG01-F1
#
_cell.length_a   1.000
_cell.length_b   1.000
_cell.length_c   1.000
_cell.angle_alpha   90.00
_cell.angle_beta   90.00
_cell.angle_gamma   90.00
#
_symmetry.space_group_name_H-M   'P 1'
#
loop_
_entity.id
_entity.type
_entity.pdbx_description
1 polymer ?
#
loop_
_entity_poly.entity_id
_entity_poly.type
_entity_poly.pdbx_seq_one_letter_code
_entity_poly.pdbx_strand_id
1 'polypeptide(L)' 'MKPKLIKKELIKLASSFGIGEIVYLGIRWSLMFYFLEIEIEPFAASLISEAIATTFYLAVVSTILKVTKTY' A
#
# COMPACT_ATOMS: atom_id res chain seq x y z
N MET A 1 -27.24 -9.28 15.38
CA MET A 1 -25.90 -9.16 14.76
C MET A 1 -24.83 -9.59 15.76
N LYS A 2 -23.99 -10.59 15.45
CA LYS A 2 -23.04 -11.17 16.43
C LYS A 2 -21.75 -10.31 16.50
N PRO A 3 -21.45 -9.63 17.63
CA PRO A 3 -20.30 -8.72 17.76
C PRO A 3 -18.93 -9.41 17.60
N LYS A 4 -18.85 -10.74 17.75
CA LYS A 4 -17.63 -11.52 17.54
C LYS A 4 -17.19 -11.61 16.07
N LEU A 5 -18.09 -11.52 15.10
CA LEU A 5 -17.72 -11.55 13.68
C LEU A 5 -17.04 -10.24 13.25
N ILE A 6 -17.54 -9.09 13.73
CA ILE A 6 -17.04 -7.76 13.36
C ILE A 6 -15.58 -7.59 13.82
N LYS A 7 -15.23 -8.06 15.02
CA LYS A 7 -13.83 -8.01 15.51
C LYS A 7 -12.86 -8.80 14.61
N LYS A 8 -13.26 -9.97 14.11
CA LYS A 8 -12.40 -10.77 13.23
C LYS A 8 -12.18 -10.09 11.87
N GLU A 9 -13.23 -9.53 11.30
CA GLU A 9 -13.14 -8.81 10.01
C GLU A 9 -12.31 -7.53 10.13
N LEU A 10 -12.44 -6.78 11.23
CA LEU A 10 -11.58 -5.61 11.51
C LEU A 10 -10.09 -5.99 11.65
N ILE A 11 -9.78 -7.12 12.28
CA ILE A 11 -8.39 -7.58 12.41
C ILE A 11 -7.83 -7.98 11.04
N LYS A 12 -8.63 -8.66 10.21
CA LYS A 12 -8.21 -8.99 8.83
C LYS A 12 -7.98 -7.73 8.00
N LEU A 13 -8.89 -6.76 8.12
CA LEU A 13 -8.76 -5.47 7.44
C LEU A 13 -7.48 -4.75 7.89
N ALA A 14 -7.22 -4.64 9.19
CA ALA A 14 -5.99 -4.05 9.72
C ALA A 14 -4.73 -4.79 9.22
N SER A 15 -4.77 -6.12 9.15
CA SER A 15 -3.65 -6.90 8.60
C SER A 15 -3.43 -6.67 7.11
N SER A 16 -4.50 -6.43 6.33
CA SER A 16 -4.40 -6.13 4.90
C SER A 16 -3.72 -4.78 4.64
N PHE A 17 -4.03 -3.77 5.48
CA PHE A 17 -3.36 -2.48 5.43
C PHE A 17 -1.87 -2.61 5.77
N GLY A 18 -1.50 -3.45 6.75
CA GLY A 18 -0.11 -3.71 7.09
C GLY A 18 0.70 -4.32 5.93
N ILE A 19 0.12 -5.27 5.19
CA ILE A 19 0.76 -5.87 4.01
C ILE A 19 0.91 -4.81 2.89
N GLY A 20 -0.14 -4.02 2.67
CA GLY A 20 -0.09 -2.91 1.71
C GLY A 20 1.04 -1.92 2.03
N GLU A 21 1.22 -1.59 3.31
CA GLU A 21 2.23 -0.63 3.77
C GLU A 21 3.66 -1.11 3.50
N ILE A 22 3.93 -2.40 3.72
CA ILE A 22 5.24 -3.00 3.42
C ILE A 22 5.55 -2.90 1.93
N VAL A 23 4.57 -3.20 1.08
CA VAL A 23 4.72 -3.08 -0.38
C VAL A 23 4.93 -1.62 -0.80
N TYR A 24 4.17 -0.71 -0.20
CA TYR A 24 4.28 0.73 -0.43
C TYR A 24 5.68 1.25 -0.10
N LEU A 25 6.19 0.96 1.10
CA LEU A 25 7.53 1.40 1.54
C LEU A 25 8.63 0.84 0.65
N GLY A 26 8.53 -0.45 0.29
CA GLY A 26 9.49 -1.08 -0.63
C GLY A 26 9.53 -0.38 -1.98
N ILE A 27 8.38 -0.20 -2.63
CA ILE A 27 8.29 0.46 -3.94
C ILE A 27 8.73 1.92 -3.85
N ARG A 28 8.25 2.66 -2.84
CA ARG A 28 8.54 4.09 -2.68
C ARG A 28 10.04 4.33 -2.54
N TRP A 29 10.71 3.59 -1.66
CA TRP A 29 12.15 3.76 -1.47
C TRP A 29 12.94 3.35 -2.71
N SER A 30 12.63 2.18 -3.29
CA SER A 30 13.32 1.72 -4.50
C SER A 30 13.21 2.74 -5.65
N LEU A 31 12.01 3.30 -5.88
CA LEU A 31 11.80 4.30 -6.92
C LEU A 31 12.46 5.64 -6.59
N MET A 32 12.40 6.09 -5.33
CA MET A 32 13.03 7.34 -4.92
C MET A 32 14.55 7.28 -5.13
N PHE A 33 15.21 6.19 -4.71
CA PHE A 33 16.65 6.03 -4.94
C PHE A 33 17.00 5.90 -6.42
N TYR A 34 16.20 5.16 -7.19
CA TYR A 34 16.38 5.05 -8.63
C TYR A 34 16.28 6.42 -9.33
N PHE A 35 15.28 7.23 -8.98
CA PHE A 35 15.11 8.56 -9.57
C PHE A 35 16.22 9.53 -9.18
N LEU A 36 16.74 9.44 -7.96
CA LEU A 36 17.90 10.24 -7.55
C LEU A 36 19.18 9.82 -8.28
N GLU A 37 19.35 8.53 -8.58
CA GLU A 37 20.51 8.02 -9.33
C GLU A 37 20.54 8.52 -10.78
N ILE A 38 19.38 8.74 -11.39
CA ILE A 38 19.25 9.36 -12.72
C ILE A 38 19.16 10.89 -12.67
N GLU A 39 19.58 11.51 -11.56
CA GLU A 39 19.71 12.96 -11.37
C GLU A 39 18.37 13.74 -11.51
N ILE A 40 17.23 13.09 -11.26
CA ILE A 40 15.96 13.81 -11.14
C ILE A 40 15.97 14.67 -9.87
N GLU A 41 15.40 15.87 -9.96
CA GLU A 41 15.25 16.77 -8.82
C GLU A 41 14.58 16.04 -7.63
N PRO A 42 15.13 16.15 -6.40
CA PRO A 42 14.62 15.39 -5.25
C PRO A 42 13.12 15.56 -4.97
N PHE A 43 12.58 16.76 -5.22
CA PHE A 43 11.15 17.01 -5.07
C PHE A 43 10.31 16.22 -6.09
N ALA A 44 10.69 16.27 -7.37
CA ALA A 44 10.03 15.54 -8.43
C ALA A 44 10.17 14.02 -8.25
N ALA A 45 11.35 13.53 -7.87
CA ALA A 45 11.61 12.13 -7.56
C ALA A 45 10.68 11.63 -6.43
N SER A 46 10.57 12.40 -5.35
CA SER A 46 9.66 12.10 -4.24
C SER A 46 8.20 12.04 -4.71
N LEU A 47 7.73 13.05 -5.44
CA LEU A 47 6.34 13.13 -5.91
C LEU A 47 5.96 11.96 -6.83
N ILE A 48 6.84 11.60 -7.76
CA ILE A 48 6.59 10.49 -8.71
C ILE A 48 6.61 9.15 -7.95
N SER A 49 7.57 8.95 -7.05
CA SER A 49 7.64 7.73 -6.24
C SER A 49 6.41 7.55 -5.35
N GLU A 50 5.90 8.64 -4.75
CA GLU A 50 4.68 8.67 -3.94
C GLU A 50 3.45 8.25 -4.76
N ALA A 51 3.27 8.83 -5.95
CA ALA A 51 2.13 8.56 -6.81
C ALA A 51 2.09 7.08 -7.25
N ILE A 52 3.24 6.53 -7.63
CA ILE A 52 3.36 5.12 -8.04
C ILE A 52 3.12 4.20 -6.84
N ALA A 53 3.79 4.44 -5.71
CA ALA A 53 3.64 3.61 -4.52
C ALA A 53 2.20 3.61 -4.00
N THR A 54 1.53 4.77 -3.99
CA THR A 54 0.11 4.88 -3.59
C THR A 54 -0.82 4.07 -4.49
N THR A 55 -0.57 4.08 -5.81
CA THR A 55 -1.36 3.29 -6.76
C THR A 55 -1.22 1.79 -6.47
N PHE A 56 -0.01 1.32 -6.20
CA PHE A 56 0.24 -0.08 -5.84
C PHE A 56 -0.37 -0.45 -4.48
N TYR A 57 -0.27 0.43 -3.48
CA TYR A 57 -0.91 0.24 -2.18
C TYR A 57 -2.41 0.01 -2.33
N LEU A 58 -3.11 0.90 -3.04
CA LEU A 58 -4.55 0.80 -3.25
C LEU A 58 -4.92 -0.46 -4.03
N ALA A 59 -4.12 -0.84 -5.03
CA ALA A 59 -4.32 -2.07 -5.79
C ALA A 59 -4.17 -3.33 -4.90
N VAL A 60 -3.15 -3.38 -4.04
CA VAL A 60 -2.91 -4.50 -3.10
C VAL A 60 -4.05 -4.60 -2.09
N VAL A 61 -4.40 -3.50 -1.42
CA VAL A 61 -5.49 -3.47 -0.44
C VAL A 61 -6.81 -3.87 -1.09
N SER A 62 -7.13 -3.32 -2.27
CA SER A 62 -8.34 -3.68 -3.01
C SER A 62 -8.40 -5.15 -3.40
N THR A 63 -7.26 -5.73 -3.79
CA THR A 63 -7.16 -7.15 -4.14
C THR A 63 -7.35 -8.04 -2.92
N ILE A 64 -6.72 -7.70 -1.79
CA ILE A 64 -6.87 -8.46 -0.54
C ILE A 64 -8.32 -8.42 -0.07
N LEU A 65 -8.99 -7.26 -0.15
CA LEU A 65 -10.40 -7.14 0.22
C LEU A 65 -11.33 -8.00 -0.65
N LYS A 66 -11.09 -8.03 -1.97
CA LYS A 66 -11.82 -8.91 -2.90
C LYS A 66 -11.62 -10.38 -2.56
N VAL A 67 -10.38 -10.80 -2.29
CA VAL A 67 -10.04 -12.20 -1.96
C VAL A 67 -10.64 -12.62 -0.62
N THR A 68 -10.69 -11.71 0.36
CA THR A 68 -11.20 -11.98 1.70
C THR A 68 -12.74 -12.09 1.73
N LYS A 69 -13.44 -11.85 0.60
CA LYS A 69 -14.91 -11.82 0.48
C LYS A 69 -15.55 -10.95 1.58
N THR A 70 -14.98 -9.77 1.83
CA THR A 70 -15.57 -8.78 2.73
C THR A 70 -16.72 -8.00 2.05
N TYR A 71 -17.33 -8.57 1.01
CA TYR A 71 -18.52 -8.08 0.32
C TYR A 71 -19.64 -9.12 0.41
#